data_AF-A0AAE6YD84-F1
#
_entry.id   AF-A0AAE6YD84-F1
#
_cell.length_a   1.000
_cell.length_b   1.000
_cell.length_c   1.000
_cell.angle_alpha   90.00
_cell.angle_beta   90.00
_cell.angle_gamma   90.00
#
_symmetry.space_group_name_H-M   'P 1'
#
loop_
_entity.id
_entity.type
_entity.pdbx_description
1 polymer ?
#
loop_
_entity_poly.entity_id
_entity_poly.type
_entity_poly.pdbx_seq_one_letter_code
_entity_poly.pdbx_strand_id
1 'polypeptide(L)'
;MTENTPDRPQTDAAPEPTPEPTSDPTAPTAPASVPAPAPAPQAEAIPAPAPAPAPTPTPTAVPQAAYPTAPPPAYAGTPYPAAPYPPVRVAPAPKGSRKGVVVALGVVAALLVGGGTAWWVLGGDGDAMSHVEVSGGKLTDSENSLLDEGEECDDSDEYTYNDCDATTAYEFVYKITNKGDEPANYAVIVNGFDEDGDFVGQAYFSATHLRPGRTDADTGEFDEYVELEDDHTLADIETIKVAHVERVALAN
;
A
#
# COMPACT_ATOMS: atom_id res chain seq x y z
N MET A 1 -84.68 0.10 -51.42
CA MET A 1 -83.43 0.31 -50.67
C MET A 1 -82.81 -1.06 -50.51
N THR A 2 -81.81 -1.35 -51.33
CA THR A 2 -81.06 -2.62 -51.31
C THR A 2 -79.60 -2.22 -51.46
N GLU A 3 -78.87 -2.47 -50.38
CA GLU A 3 -77.49 -2.06 -50.14
C GLU A 3 -76.55 -3.04 -50.86
N ASN A 4 -75.60 -2.49 -51.63
CA ASN A 4 -74.68 -3.24 -52.46
C ASN A 4 -73.30 -3.16 -51.80
N THR A 5 -72.90 -4.25 -51.13
CA THR A 5 -71.61 -4.39 -50.44
C THR A 5 -70.50 -4.71 -51.46
N PRO A 6 -69.36 -3.98 -51.47
CA PRO A 6 -68.24 -4.28 -52.37
C PRO A 6 -67.37 -5.43 -51.87
N ASP A 7 -66.94 -6.27 -52.81
CA ASP A 7 -66.01 -7.39 -52.65
C ASP A 7 -64.64 -6.98 -52.09
N ARG A 8 -64.16 -7.78 -51.14
CA ARG A 8 -62.84 -7.68 -50.51
C ARG A 8 -61.81 -8.44 -51.36
N PRO A 9 -60.61 -7.88 -51.60
CA PRO A 9 -59.61 -8.53 -52.44
C PRO A 9 -59.00 -9.77 -51.74
N GLN A 10 -58.86 -10.85 -52.52
CA GLN A 10 -58.11 -12.06 -52.16
C GLN A 10 -56.63 -11.73 -52.01
N THR A 11 -56.08 -11.97 -50.82
CA THR A 11 -54.64 -12.03 -50.57
C THR A 11 -54.10 -13.39 -51.03
N ASP A 12 -53.18 -13.35 -51.98
CA ASP A 12 -52.36 -14.48 -52.42
C ASP A 12 -51.58 -15.10 -51.25
N ALA A 13 -51.66 -16.42 -51.13
CA ALA A 13 -50.94 -17.21 -50.16
C ALA A 13 -49.44 -17.30 -50.53
N ALA A 14 -48.58 -17.13 -49.54
CA ALA A 14 -47.13 -17.26 -49.68
C ALA A 14 -46.72 -18.72 -49.98
N PRO A 15 -45.62 -18.93 -50.73
CA PRO A 15 -45.15 -20.27 -51.08
C PRO A 15 -44.57 -21.03 -49.89
N GLU A 16 -44.81 -22.33 -49.90
CA GLU A 16 -44.42 -23.34 -48.90
C GLU A 16 -42.88 -23.54 -48.84
N PRO A 17 -42.27 -23.70 -47.65
CA PRO A 17 -40.82 -23.87 -47.54
C PRO A 17 -40.35 -25.24 -48.06
N THR A 18 -39.23 -25.22 -48.78
CA THR A 18 -38.55 -26.41 -49.34
C THR A 18 -37.93 -27.25 -48.22
N PRO A 19 -38.08 -28.59 -48.22
CA PRO A 19 -37.48 -29.45 -47.19
C PRO A 19 -35.95 -29.55 -47.34
N GLU A 20 -35.24 -29.46 -46.20
CA GLU A 20 -33.79 -29.65 -46.10
C GLU A 20 -33.37 -31.11 -46.35
N PRO A 21 -32.16 -31.35 -46.89
CA PRO A 21 -31.67 -32.70 -47.15
C PRO A 21 -31.27 -33.44 -45.87
N THR A 22 -31.88 -34.60 -45.65
CA THR A 22 -31.53 -35.60 -44.65
C THR A 22 -30.10 -36.10 -44.84
N SER A 23 -29.25 -35.92 -43.84
CA SER A 23 -27.88 -36.46 -43.79
C SER A 23 -27.86 -37.96 -43.50
N ASP A 24 -27.12 -38.72 -44.31
CA ASP A 24 -26.88 -40.16 -44.18
C ASP A 24 -26.12 -40.53 -42.88
N PRO A 25 -26.44 -41.67 -42.23
CA PRO A 25 -25.75 -42.13 -41.03
C PRO A 25 -24.36 -42.71 -41.37
N THR A 26 -23.33 -42.12 -40.78
CA THR A 26 -21.93 -42.57 -40.87
C THR A 26 -21.71 -43.87 -40.09
N ALA A 27 -21.00 -44.83 -40.69
CA ALA A 27 -20.67 -46.13 -40.08
C ALA A 27 -19.81 -45.98 -38.79
N PRO A 28 -19.94 -46.89 -37.81
CA PRO A 28 -19.21 -46.80 -36.55
C PRO A 28 -17.71 -47.02 -36.76
N THR A 29 -16.92 -46.05 -36.31
CA THR A 29 -15.45 -46.10 -36.28
C THR A 29 -15.00 -47.05 -35.16
N ALA A 30 -14.05 -47.94 -35.46
CA ALA A 30 -13.47 -48.86 -34.48
C ALA A 30 -12.80 -48.10 -33.31
N PRO A 31 -12.89 -48.58 -32.06
CA PRO A 31 -12.31 -47.88 -30.92
C PRO A 31 -10.79 -47.86 -31.03
N ALA A 32 -10.22 -46.66 -30.96
CA ALA A 32 -8.78 -46.46 -30.87
C ALA A 32 -8.23 -47.13 -29.60
N SER A 33 -7.15 -47.89 -29.75
CA SER A 33 -6.46 -48.53 -28.64
C SER A 33 -5.93 -47.47 -27.67
N VAL A 34 -6.37 -47.53 -26.42
CA VAL A 34 -5.91 -46.62 -25.37
C VAL A 34 -4.44 -46.91 -25.08
N PRO A 35 -3.54 -45.90 -25.11
CA PRO A 35 -2.14 -46.08 -24.74
C PRO A 35 -2.02 -46.57 -23.29
N ALA A 36 -1.10 -47.49 -23.03
CA ALA A 36 -0.80 -47.93 -21.67
C ALA A 36 -0.37 -46.73 -20.79
N PRO A 37 -0.78 -46.69 -19.52
CA PRO A 37 -0.41 -45.60 -18.61
C PRO A 37 1.11 -45.52 -18.44
N ALA A 38 1.62 -44.30 -18.42
CA ALA A 38 3.03 -44.03 -18.18
C ALA A 38 3.45 -44.57 -16.79
N PRO A 39 4.68 -45.10 -16.64
CA PRO A 39 5.18 -45.56 -15.36
C PRO A 39 5.16 -44.43 -14.33
N ALA A 40 4.71 -44.72 -13.12
CA ALA A 40 4.66 -43.76 -12.03
C ALA A 40 6.08 -43.25 -11.69
N PRO A 41 6.24 -41.94 -11.42
CA PRO A 41 7.53 -41.38 -11.04
C PRO A 41 8.00 -42.05 -9.74
N GLN A 42 9.22 -42.61 -9.77
CA GLN A 42 9.87 -43.12 -8.58
C GLN A 42 10.19 -41.93 -7.66
N ALA A 43 9.80 -42.04 -6.40
CA ALA A 43 10.09 -41.01 -5.40
C ALA A 43 11.61 -40.85 -5.28
N GLU A 44 12.11 -39.65 -5.58
CA GLU A 44 13.50 -39.29 -5.34
C GLU A 44 13.78 -39.36 -3.83
N ALA A 45 14.91 -39.96 -3.49
CA ALA A 45 15.35 -40.07 -2.10
C ALA A 45 15.57 -38.66 -1.52
N ILE A 46 14.92 -38.37 -0.40
CA ILE A 46 15.09 -37.11 0.31
C ILE A 46 16.55 -37.03 0.78
N PRO A 47 17.30 -35.97 0.41
CA PRO A 47 18.67 -35.80 0.86
C PRO A 47 18.72 -35.69 2.38
N ALA A 48 19.75 -36.31 2.99
CA ALA A 48 19.97 -36.24 4.42
C ALA A 48 20.15 -34.78 4.88
N PRO A 49 19.64 -34.40 6.07
CA PRO A 49 19.78 -33.05 6.57
C PRO A 49 21.24 -32.66 6.73
N ALA A 50 21.57 -31.44 6.32
CA ALA A 50 22.91 -30.88 6.46
C ALA A 50 23.28 -30.77 7.95
N PRO A 51 24.57 -31.00 8.31
CA PRO A 51 25.03 -30.84 9.69
C PRO A 51 24.82 -29.40 10.17
N ALA A 52 24.41 -29.26 11.43
CA ALA A 52 24.20 -27.96 12.06
C ALA A 52 25.49 -27.12 12.04
N PRO A 53 25.40 -25.80 11.81
CA PRO A 53 26.57 -24.92 11.84
C PRO A 53 27.19 -24.89 13.24
N ALA A 54 28.52 -24.79 13.28
CA ALA A 54 29.25 -24.63 14.53
C ALA A 54 28.87 -23.30 15.22
N PRO A 55 28.81 -23.26 16.55
CA PRO A 55 28.46 -22.04 17.28
C PRO A 55 29.47 -20.92 16.97
N THR A 56 28.95 -19.74 16.64
CA THR A 56 29.75 -18.53 16.45
C THR A 56 30.35 -18.11 17.81
N PRO A 57 31.66 -17.80 17.87
CA PRO A 57 32.27 -17.37 19.13
C PRO A 57 31.64 -16.07 19.63
N THR A 58 31.31 -16.04 20.92
CA THR A 58 30.84 -14.82 21.60
C THR A 58 31.93 -13.74 21.53
N PRO A 59 31.62 -12.53 21.03
CA PRO A 59 32.60 -11.46 20.99
C PRO A 59 33.06 -11.08 22.41
N THR A 60 34.37 -10.94 22.58
CA THR A 60 34.96 -10.45 23.82
C THR A 60 34.60 -8.97 23.98
N ALA A 61 33.98 -8.61 25.11
CA ALA A 61 33.62 -7.23 25.41
C ALA A 61 34.86 -6.32 25.37
N VAL A 62 34.81 -5.28 24.55
CA VAL A 62 35.83 -4.24 24.49
C VAL A 62 35.65 -3.33 25.72
N PRO A 63 36.70 -3.01 26.49
CA PRO A 63 36.59 -2.08 27.60
C PRO A 63 36.11 -0.72 27.12
N GLN A 64 34.93 -0.28 27.56
CA GLN A 64 34.44 1.07 27.33
C GLN A 64 35.34 2.07 28.07
N ALA A 65 35.94 3.00 27.33
CA ALA A 65 36.61 4.14 27.91
C ALA A 65 35.58 5.01 28.66
N ALA A 66 35.84 5.31 29.92
CA ALA A 66 35.02 6.25 30.69
C ALA A 66 35.10 7.63 30.03
N TYR A 67 33.99 8.10 29.48
CA TYR A 67 33.90 9.46 28.98
C TYR A 67 33.94 10.43 30.16
N PRO A 68 34.73 11.52 30.08
CA PRO A 68 34.69 12.57 31.10
C PRO A 68 33.32 13.24 31.08
N THR A 69 32.66 13.24 32.24
CA THR A 69 31.40 13.95 32.46
C THR A 69 31.65 15.46 32.33
N ALA A 70 31.21 16.05 31.22
CA ALA A 70 31.19 17.50 31.08
C ALA A 70 30.21 18.10 32.10
N PRO A 71 30.54 19.25 32.74
CA PRO A 71 29.60 19.94 33.61
C PRO A 71 28.36 20.37 32.81
N PRO A 72 27.16 20.34 33.42
CA PRO A 72 25.94 20.74 32.74
C PRO A 72 26.05 22.19 32.26
N PRO A 73 25.51 22.52 31.08
CA PRO A 73 25.52 23.89 30.57
C PRO A 73 24.77 24.80 31.54
N ALA A 74 25.40 25.91 31.92
CA ALA A 74 24.75 26.96 32.68
C ALA A 74 23.64 27.58 31.81
N TYR A 75 22.39 27.38 32.22
CA TYR A 75 21.24 28.01 31.60
C TYR A 75 21.35 29.54 31.75
N ALA A 76 21.70 30.23 30.66
CA ALA A 76 21.49 31.67 30.55
C ALA A 76 19.97 31.89 30.45
N GLY A 77 19.41 32.63 31.39
CA GLY A 77 17.97 32.90 31.47
C GLY A 77 17.41 33.37 30.13
N THR A 78 16.23 32.86 29.78
CA THR A 78 15.49 33.26 28.60
C THR A 78 15.19 34.76 28.65
N PRO A 79 15.40 35.52 27.56
CA PRO A 79 14.91 36.88 27.49
C PRO A 79 13.37 36.87 27.51
N TYR A 80 12.79 37.77 28.30
CA TYR A 80 11.36 38.03 28.38
C TYR A 80 10.71 38.11 26.99
N PRO A 81 9.48 37.58 26.80
CA PRO A 81 8.77 37.73 25.54
C PRO A 81 8.51 39.22 25.27
N ALA A 82 8.85 39.64 24.05
CA ALA A 82 8.53 40.96 23.54
C ALA A 82 7.01 41.18 23.54
N ALA A 83 6.60 42.43 23.84
CA ALA A 83 5.20 42.82 23.89
C ALA A 83 4.44 42.46 22.59
N PRO A 84 3.15 42.08 22.68
CA PRO A 84 2.36 41.71 21.52
C PRO A 84 2.26 42.87 20.52
N TYR A 85 2.44 42.53 19.24
CA TYR A 85 2.29 43.47 18.12
C TYR A 85 0.86 44.03 18.09
N PRO A 86 0.68 45.32 17.71
CA PRO A 86 -0.65 45.86 17.49
C PRO A 86 -1.34 45.13 16.33
N PRO A 87 -2.67 44.94 16.37
CA PRO A 87 -3.39 44.24 15.31
C PRO A 87 -3.21 44.96 13.98
N VAL A 88 -2.79 44.21 12.96
CA VAL A 88 -2.74 44.66 11.57
C VAL A 88 -4.18 44.95 11.13
N ARG A 89 -4.46 46.20 10.77
CA ARG A 89 -5.74 46.59 10.15
C ARG A 89 -5.78 46.01 8.74
N VAL A 90 -6.46 44.89 8.57
CA VAL A 90 -6.81 44.36 7.25
C VAL A 90 -7.79 45.34 6.59
N ALA A 91 -7.43 45.89 5.45
CA ALA A 91 -8.32 46.74 4.66
C ALA A 91 -9.53 45.92 4.17
N PRO A 92 -10.75 46.47 4.17
CA PRO A 92 -11.91 45.75 3.66
C PRO A 92 -11.76 45.51 2.15
N ALA A 93 -11.94 44.25 1.74
CA ALA A 93 -11.95 43.85 0.34
C ALA A 93 -13.04 44.60 -0.46
N PRO A 94 -12.77 45.01 -1.71
CA PRO A 94 -13.75 45.70 -2.53
C PRO A 94 -14.92 44.77 -2.87
N LYS A 95 -16.12 45.27 -2.58
CA LYS A 95 -17.41 44.62 -2.80
C LYS A 95 -17.75 44.66 -4.30
N GLY A 96 -17.36 43.61 -5.03
CA GLY A 96 -17.68 43.41 -6.44
C GLY A 96 -19.14 42.97 -6.63
N SER A 97 -19.89 43.75 -7.41
CA SER A 97 -21.32 43.63 -7.67
C SER A 97 -21.73 42.34 -8.39
N ARG A 98 -22.86 41.76 -7.96
CA ARG A 98 -23.62 40.73 -8.68
C ARG A 98 -24.07 41.24 -10.05
N LYS A 99 -23.61 40.59 -11.12
CA LYS A 99 -24.37 40.43 -12.37
C LYS A 99 -24.19 39.01 -12.85
N GLY A 100 -25.26 38.23 -12.74
CA GLY A 100 -25.32 36.88 -13.29
C GLY A 100 -25.32 36.93 -14.82
N VAL A 101 -24.59 36.01 -15.42
CA VAL A 101 -24.89 35.45 -16.74
C VAL A 101 -24.71 33.94 -16.63
N VAL A 102 -25.81 33.27 -16.95
CA VAL A 102 -25.95 31.83 -17.11
C VAL A 102 -25.01 31.35 -18.23
N VAL A 103 -24.07 30.48 -17.90
CA VAL A 103 -23.53 29.47 -18.84
C VAL A 103 -23.52 28.15 -18.08
N ALA A 104 -24.69 27.53 -18.06
CA ALA A 104 -24.87 26.15 -17.68
C ALA A 104 -24.59 25.24 -18.91
N LEU A 105 -24.10 24.03 -18.62
CA LEU A 105 -24.16 22.84 -19.47
C LEU A 105 -23.19 22.75 -20.66
N GLY A 106 -21.92 22.47 -20.37
CA GLY A 106 -20.98 22.03 -21.43
C GLY A 106 -19.65 21.39 -21.02
N VAL A 107 -19.26 21.36 -19.73
CA VAL A 107 -17.92 20.86 -19.32
C VAL A 107 -17.96 19.73 -18.27
N VAL A 108 -19.12 19.47 -17.65
CA VAL A 108 -19.22 18.45 -16.59
C VAL A 108 -19.27 17.00 -17.11
N ALA A 109 -19.57 16.79 -18.41
CA ALA A 109 -19.57 15.44 -18.99
C ALA A 109 -18.20 14.99 -19.57
N ALA A 110 -17.21 15.89 -19.67
CA ALA A 110 -15.86 15.54 -20.14
C ALA A 110 -14.83 15.43 -18.99
N LEU A 111 -15.16 15.90 -17.79
CA LEU A 111 -14.35 15.70 -16.58
C LEU A 111 -14.74 14.46 -15.76
N LEU A 112 -15.89 13.83 -16.06
CA LEU A 112 -16.35 12.60 -15.39
C LEU A 112 -16.09 11.31 -16.17
N VAL A 113 -15.35 11.38 -17.29
CA VAL A 113 -14.85 10.20 -18.04
C VAL A 113 -13.34 10.30 -18.32
N GLY A 114 -12.66 11.34 -17.84
CA GLY A 114 -11.21 11.53 -17.99
C GLY A 114 -10.48 11.81 -16.67
N GLY A 115 -11.11 11.53 -15.53
CA GLY A 115 -10.64 11.85 -14.18
C GLY A 115 -9.85 10.73 -13.48
N GLY A 116 -9.15 9.89 -14.24
CA GLY A 116 -8.27 8.86 -13.68
C GLY A 116 -7.12 8.60 -14.64
N THR A 117 -5.88 8.57 -14.11
CA THR A 117 -4.62 8.15 -14.76
C THR A 117 -3.67 9.20 -15.35
N ALA A 118 -3.77 10.50 -15.04
CA ALA A 118 -2.84 11.49 -15.62
C ALA A 118 -2.07 12.41 -14.63
N TRP A 119 -1.79 11.97 -13.39
CA TRP A 119 -0.84 12.71 -12.51
C TRP A 119 0.36 11.91 -11.97
N TRP A 120 0.46 10.59 -12.20
CA TRP A 120 1.57 9.79 -11.64
C TRP A 120 2.66 9.39 -12.65
N VAL A 121 2.93 10.20 -13.68
CA VAL A 121 4.05 9.94 -14.62
C VAL A 121 4.95 11.17 -14.75
N LEU A 122 5.47 11.65 -13.61
CA LEU A 122 6.64 12.54 -13.57
C LEU A 122 7.81 11.96 -12.77
N GLY A 123 7.78 10.67 -12.42
CA GLY A 123 8.98 9.94 -12.05
C GLY A 123 9.81 9.67 -13.30
N GLY A 124 10.64 10.63 -13.70
CA GLY A 124 11.71 10.35 -14.66
C GLY A 124 12.59 9.22 -14.14
N ASP A 125 13.28 8.50 -15.04
CA ASP A 125 14.09 7.29 -14.78
C ASP A 125 15.23 7.44 -13.73
N GLY A 126 15.28 8.53 -12.96
CA GLY A 126 16.21 8.77 -11.84
C GLY A 126 15.57 9.29 -10.55
N ASP A 127 14.24 9.30 -10.41
CA ASP A 127 13.58 9.67 -9.15
C ASP A 127 13.67 8.53 -8.12
N ALA A 128 14.21 8.83 -6.95
CA ALA A 128 14.41 7.87 -5.86
C ALA A 128 13.08 7.28 -5.37
N MET A 129 11.95 7.99 -5.55
CA MET A 129 10.61 7.46 -5.26
C MET A 129 10.32 6.17 -6.04
N SER A 130 10.79 6.08 -7.29
CA SER A 130 10.58 4.90 -8.14
C SER A 130 11.37 3.67 -7.70
N HIS A 131 12.29 3.80 -6.75
CA HIS A 131 13.07 2.70 -6.18
C HIS A 131 12.29 1.94 -5.12
N VAL A 132 11.18 2.52 -4.64
CA VAL A 132 10.42 2.00 -3.50
C VAL A 132 9.06 1.51 -3.96
N GLU A 133 8.73 0.30 -3.54
CA GLU A 133 7.41 -0.31 -3.66
C GLU A 133 6.87 -0.54 -2.23
N VAL A 134 5.61 -0.17 -1.99
CA VAL A 134 4.89 -0.46 -0.74
C VAL A 134 3.62 -1.22 -1.11
N SER A 135 3.30 -2.26 -0.36
CA SER A 135 2.16 -3.13 -0.63
C SER A 135 1.69 -3.85 0.62
N GLY A 136 0.47 -4.41 0.54
CA GLY A 136 -0.16 -5.01 1.70
C GLY A 136 -0.62 -3.93 2.69
N GLY A 137 -0.82 -4.35 3.93
CA GLY A 137 -1.48 -3.55 4.95
C GLY A 137 -2.42 -4.45 5.75
N LYS A 138 -2.15 -4.63 7.03
CA LYS A 138 -3.08 -5.27 7.97
C LYS A 138 -2.87 -4.69 9.35
N LEU A 139 -3.96 -4.54 10.08
CA LEU A 139 -3.88 -4.35 11.52
C LEU A 139 -3.45 -5.68 12.16
N THR A 140 -2.51 -5.60 13.09
CA THR A 140 -2.01 -6.70 13.89
C THR A 140 -2.09 -6.33 15.36
N ASP A 141 -2.55 -7.28 16.15
CA ASP A 141 -2.52 -7.18 17.60
C ASP A 141 -1.48 -8.19 18.10
N SER A 142 -0.43 -7.68 18.73
CA SER A 142 0.53 -8.52 19.44
C SER A 142 -0.11 -8.91 20.76
N GLU A 143 -0.66 -10.11 20.86
CA GLU A 143 -0.96 -10.65 22.19
C GLU A 143 0.36 -10.75 22.97
N ASN A 144 0.32 -10.35 24.23
CA ASN A 144 1.50 -10.36 25.06
C ASN A 144 2.01 -11.78 25.26
N SER A 145 3.04 -12.14 24.49
CA SER A 145 3.66 -13.47 24.53
C SER A 145 4.34 -13.82 25.87
N LEU A 146 4.39 -12.87 26.82
CA LEU A 146 4.92 -13.08 28.16
C LEU A 146 3.84 -13.49 29.17
N LEU A 147 2.56 -13.35 28.84
CA LEU A 147 1.45 -13.76 29.70
C LEU A 147 0.90 -15.12 29.25
N ASP A 148 0.87 -16.09 30.15
CA ASP A 148 0.22 -17.37 29.91
C ASP A 148 -1.31 -17.19 29.83
N GLU A 149 -1.99 -18.10 29.12
CA GLU A 149 -3.44 -18.06 28.91
C GLU A 149 -4.20 -18.06 30.26
N GLY A 150 -4.76 -16.90 30.64
CA GLY A 150 -5.51 -16.70 31.88
C GLY A 150 -4.76 -16.00 33.02
N GLU A 151 -3.53 -15.52 32.78
CA GLU A 151 -2.80 -14.64 33.69
C GLU A 151 -3.30 -13.20 33.51
N GLU A 152 -3.67 -12.52 34.60
CA GLU A 152 -4.01 -11.10 34.57
C GLU A 152 -2.72 -10.29 34.64
N CYS A 153 -2.61 -9.30 33.76
CA CYS A 153 -1.55 -8.29 33.77
C CYS A 153 -1.31 -7.75 35.20
N ASP A 154 -0.05 -7.75 35.67
CA ASP A 154 0.36 -7.22 36.97
C ASP A 154 1.27 -5.99 36.80
N ASP A 155 0.67 -4.84 36.47
CA ASP A 155 1.34 -3.54 36.33
C ASP A 155 1.70 -2.90 37.70
N SER A 156 1.62 -3.65 38.79
CA SER A 156 1.66 -3.08 40.14
C SER A 156 3.05 -2.81 40.69
N ASP A 157 4.12 -3.26 40.02
CA ASP A 157 5.48 -2.99 40.45
C ASP A 157 6.13 -1.79 39.73
N GLU A 158 6.79 -0.95 40.52
CA GLU A 158 7.32 0.36 40.09
C GLU A 158 8.57 0.24 39.18
N TYR A 159 9.04 -0.98 38.90
CA TYR A 159 10.39 -1.21 38.38
C TYR A 159 10.51 -2.29 37.29
N THR A 160 9.46 -3.02 36.93
CA THR A 160 9.46 -3.85 35.72
C THR A 160 8.96 -3.05 34.52
N TYR A 161 9.61 -3.27 33.38
CA TYR A 161 9.16 -2.75 32.10
C TYR A 161 7.74 -3.27 31.86
N ASN A 162 6.79 -2.38 31.54
CA ASN A 162 5.37 -2.72 31.37
C ASN A 162 5.23 -3.98 30.52
N ASP A 163 4.97 -5.09 31.18
CA ASP A 163 4.82 -6.40 30.60
C ASP A 163 3.34 -6.68 30.36
N CYS A 164 2.57 -5.64 30.04
CA CYS A 164 1.15 -5.71 29.71
C CYS A 164 0.79 -5.06 28.37
N ASP A 165 1.77 -4.47 27.67
CA ASP A 165 1.51 -3.78 26.42
C ASP A 165 1.29 -4.80 25.29
N ALA A 166 0.02 -5.16 25.08
CA ALA A 166 -0.42 -5.68 23.80
C ALA A 166 -0.34 -4.53 22.80
N THR A 167 0.67 -4.54 21.94
CA THR A 167 0.87 -3.47 20.96
C THR A 167 0.06 -3.76 19.71
N THR A 168 -0.86 -2.87 19.39
CA THR A 168 -1.53 -2.83 18.08
C THR A 168 -0.63 -2.09 17.11
N ALA A 169 -0.39 -2.70 15.95
CA ALA A 169 0.41 -2.11 14.87
C ALA A 169 -0.29 -2.33 13.51
N TYR A 170 -0.18 -1.36 12.61
CA TYR A 170 -0.53 -1.56 11.21
C TYR A 170 0.72 -1.94 10.41
N GLU A 171 0.83 -3.21 10.02
CA GLU A 171 1.96 -3.75 9.29
C GLU A 171 1.76 -3.62 7.77
N PHE A 172 2.82 -3.24 7.06
CA PHE A 172 2.88 -3.19 5.60
C PHE A 172 4.19 -3.75 5.07
N VAL A 173 4.21 -4.21 3.82
CA VAL A 173 5.43 -4.74 3.19
C VAL A 173 6.05 -3.65 2.32
N TYR A 174 7.34 -3.41 2.51
CA TYR A 174 8.10 -2.51 1.64
C TYR A 174 9.18 -3.26 0.87
N LYS A 175 9.60 -2.65 -0.24
CA LYS A 175 10.71 -3.12 -1.06
C LYS A 175 11.47 -1.93 -1.64
N ILE A 176 12.75 -1.81 -1.31
CA ILE A 176 13.66 -0.80 -1.83
C ILE A 176 14.62 -1.47 -2.81
N THR A 177 14.62 -1.08 -4.09
CA THR A 177 15.55 -1.57 -5.10
C THR A 177 16.48 -0.45 -5.55
N ASN A 178 17.79 -0.60 -5.32
CA ASN A 178 18.74 0.42 -5.77
C ASN A 178 18.92 0.37 -7.29
N LYS A 179 18.19 1.21 -8.02
CA LYS A 179 18.30 1.35 -9.48
C LYS A 179 19.46 2.24 -9.94
N GLY A 180 20.20 2.85 -9.00
CA GLY A 180 21.42 3.58 -9.30
C GLY A 180 22.63 2.66 -9.52
N ASP A 181 23.75 3.23 -9.93
CA ASP A 181 25.01 2.55 -10.27
C ASP A 181 26.04 2.53 -9.12
N GLU A 182 25.77 3.23 -8.03
CA GLU A 182 26.59 3.26 -6.80
C GLU A 182 25.85 2.64 -5.60
N PRO A 183 26.57 2.06 -4.61
CA PRO A 183 25.99 1.72 -3.32
C PRO A 183 25.34 2.95 -2.68
N ALA A 184 24.19 2.79 -2.03
CA ALA A 184 23.46 3.92 -1.45
C ALA A 184 22.74 3.57 -0.16
N ASN A 185 22.51 4.59 0.66
CA ASN A 185 21.54 4.57 1.75
C ASN A 185 20.23 5.16 1.26
N TYR A 186 19.13 4.66 1.77
CA TYR A 186 17.77 5.12 1.53
C TYR A 186 17.11 5.46 2.85
N ALA A 187 16.46 6.61 2.93
CA ALA A 187 15.50 6.94 3.98
C ALA A 187 14.15 7.21 3.31
N VAL A 188 13.10 6.55 3.77
CA VAL A 188 11.78 6.60 3.15
C VAL A 188 10.76 7.05 4.18
N ILE A 189 9.89 7.96 3.75
CA ILE A 189 8.73 8.43 4.49
C ILE A 189 7.48 7.93 3.77
N VAL A 190 6.56 7.30 4.49
CA VAL A 190 5.25 6.89 4.00
C VAL A 190 4.15 7.53 4.81
N ASN A 191 3.04 7.82 4.16
CA ASN A 191 1.82 8.34 4.79
C ASN A 191 0.71 7.29 4.68
N GLY A 192 0.04 7.03 5.79
CA GLY A 192 -1.22 6.30 5.85
C GLY A 192 -2.39 7.24 5.58
N PHE A 193 -3.41 6.75 4.87
CA PHE A 193 -4.64 7.46 4.57
C PHE A 193 -5.84 6.56 4.82
N ASP A 194 -6.96 7.15 5.22
CA ASP A 194 -8.21 6.44 5.43
C ASP A 194 -8.99 6.15 4.13
N GLU A 195 -10.21 5.62 4.29
CA GLU A 195 -11.09 5.28 3.16
C GLU A 195 -11.52 6.50 2.33
N ASP A 196 -11.61 7.67 2.96
CA ASP A 196 -11.95 8.94 2.32
C ASP A 196 -10.72 9.61 1.67
N GLY A 197 -9.52 9.14 2.02
CA GLY A 197 -8.23 9.62 1.56
C GLY A 197 -7.65 10.74 2.42
N ASP A 198 -8.18 10.94 3.62
CA ASP A 198 -7.64 11.86 4.62
C ASP A 198 -6.39 11.27 5.27
N PHE A 199 -5.48 12.14 5.71
CA PHE A 199 -4.18 11.74 6.25
C PHE A 199 -4.34 11.21 7.67
N VAL A 200 -3.89 9.99 7.93
CA VAL A 200 -3.99 9.33 9.23
C VAL A 200 -2.71 9.49 10.04
N GLY A 201 -1.55 9.22 9.42
CA GLY A 201 -0.28 9.21 10.13
C GLY A 201 0.91 8.95 9.21
N GLN A 202 2.12 9.03 9.76
CA GLN A 202 3.36 8.90 9.01
C GLN A 202 4.31 7.89 9.65
N ALA A 203 4.93 7.05 8.81
CA ALA A 203 5.94 6.08 9.22
C ALA A 203 7.19 6.19 8.37
N TYR A 204 8.27 5.56 8.85
CA TYR A 204 9.61 5.69 8.29
C TYR A 204 10.29 4.32 8.20
N PHE A 205 11.03 4.08 7.12
CA PHE A 205 11.92 2.94 7.01
C PHE A 205 13.15 3.29 6.18
N SER A 206 14.20 2.47 6.28
CA SER A 206 15.47 2.76 5.63
C SER A 206 16.18 1.49 5.20
N ALA A 207 17.04 1.61 4.19
CA ALA A 207 18.00 0.57 3.81
C ALA A 207 19.38 1.19 3.72
N THR A 208 20.39 0.55 4.30
CA THR A 208 21.77 1.07 4.28
C THR A 208 22.67 0.20 3.42
N HIS A 209 23.67 0.82 2.79
CA HIS A 209 24.70 0.16 1.97
C HIS A 209 24.13 -0.75 0.87
N LEU A 210 22.96 -0.40 0.32
CA LEU A 210 22.29 -1.20 -0.69
C LEU A 210 23.05 -1.10 -2.01
N ARG A 211 23.63 -2.21 -2.48
CA ARG A 211 24.43 -2.25 -3.72
C ARG A 211 23.56 -2.02 -4.98
N PRO A 212 24.14 -1.55 -6.09
CA PRO A 212 23.45 -1.41 -7.38
C PRO A 212 22.70 -2.69 -7.79
N GLY A 213 21.46 -2.52 -8.24
CA GLY A 213 20.56 -3.61 -8.66
C GLY A 213 20.09 -4.55 -7.55
N ARG A 214 20.43 -4.28 -6.28
CA ARG A 214 19.97 -5.09 -5.15
C ARG A 214 18.71 -4.52 -4.54
N THR A 215 17.95 -5.42 -3.93
CA THR A 215 16.69 -5.14 -3.29
C THR A 215 16.79 -5.49 -1.81
N ASP A 216 16.33 -4.58 -0.97
CA ASP A 216 15.98 -4.79 0.44
C ASP A 216 14.46 -4.87 0.54
N ALA A 217 13.92 -5.80 1.32
CA ALA A 217 12.48 -5.97 1.48
C ALA A 217 12.21 -6.51 2.88
N ASP A 218 11.29 -5.85 3.59
CA ASP A 218 10.90 -6.19 4.95
C ASP A 218 9.48 -5.68 5.23
N THR A 219 9.02 -5.88 6.46
CA THR A 219 7.81 -5.27 6.99
C THR A 219 8.14 -3.93 7.63
N GLY A 220 7.35 -2.90 7.33
CA GLY A 220 7.29 -1.66 8.08
C GLY A 220 5.99 -1.59 8.87
N GLU A 221 5.94 -0.72 9.86
CA GLU A 221 4.78 -0.60 10.75
C GLU A 221 4.43 0.85 11.05
N PHE A 222 3.15 1.09 11.28
CA PHE A 222 2.65 2.20 12.09
C PHE A 222 2.34 1.60 13.45
N ASP A 223 3.15 1.91 14.46
CA ASP A 223 2.95 1.41 15.83
C ASP A 223 2.14 2.40 16.66
N GLU A 224 1.85 2.05 17.92
CA GLU A 224 1.11 2.92 18.85
C GLU A 224 1.83 4.24 19.19
N TYR A 225 3.11 4.37 18.84
CA TYR A 225 3.93 5.54 19.13
C TYR A 225 3.97 6.53 17.95
N VAL A 226 3.42 6.17 16.79
CA VAL A 226 3.30 7.14 15.69
C VAL A 226 2.29 8.22 16.03
N GLU A 227 2.64 9.47 15.72
CA GLU A 227 1.69 10.58 15.81
C GLU A 227 0.63 10.41 14.71
N LEU A 228 -0.63 10.27 15.12
CA LEU A 228 -1.78 10.25 14.25
C LEU A 228 -2.46 11.62 14.25
N GLU A 229 -3.09 11.99 13.14
CA GLU A 229 -3.98 13.16 13.10
C GLU A 229 -5.18 12.95 14.04
N ASP A 230 -5.72 14.07 14.53
CA ASP A 230 -6.80 14.08 15.52
C ASP A 230 -7.96 13.15 15.11
N ASP A 231 -8.47 12.40 16.09
CA ASP A 231 -9.58 11.44 15.96
C ASP A 231 -9.32 10.18 15.11
N HIS A 232 -8.14 10.01 14.51
CA HIS A 232 -7.77 8.78 13.80
C HIS A 232 -7.11 7.73 14.70
N THR A 233 -7.21 6.47 14.25
CA THR A 233 -6.60 5.29 14.83
C THR A 233 -5.84 4.50 13.76
N LEU A 234 -4.96 3.58 14.16
CA LEU A 234 -4.24 2.71 13.23
C LEU A 234 -5.20 1.85 12.36
N ALA A 235 -6.38 1.53 12.89
CA ALA A 235 -7.41 0.78 12.18
C ALA A 235 -8.02 1.55 11.00
N ASP A 236 -7.90 2.88 11.00
CA ASP A 236 -8.44 3.73 9.94
C ASP A 236 -7.55 3.74 8.69
N ILE A 237 -6.31 3.21 8.75
CA ILE A 237 -5.41 3.18 7.59
C ILE A 237 -5.91 2.20 6.54
N GLU A 238 -6.37 2.73 5.40
CA GLU A 238 -6.80 1.94 4.24
C GLU A 238 -5.73 1.90 3.15
N THR A 239 -5.00 3.00 2.95
CA THR A 239 -3.95 3.08 1.91
C THR A 239 -2.66 3.69 2.42
N ILE A 240 -1.53 3.15 1.96
CA ILE A 240 -0.20 3.70 2.24
C ILE A 240 0.41 4.23 0.95
N LYS A 241 0.99 5.43 1.01
CA LYS A 241 1.69 6.05 -0.12
C LYS A 241 3.07 6.52 0.32
N VAL A 242 4.06 6.29 -0.55
CA VAL A 242 5.39 6.88 -0.39
C VAL A 242 5.27 8.40 -0.53
N ALA A 243 5.65 9.11 0.53
CA ALA A 243 5.60 10.56 0.59
C ALA A 243 6.95 11.18 0.20
N HIS A 244 8.06 10.55 0.62
CA HIS A 244 9.41 11.02 0.30
C HIS A 244 10.42 9.87 0.30
N VAL A 245 11.43 9.98 -0.57
CA VAL A 245 12.60 9.09 -0.56
C VAL A 245 13.86 9.93 -0.69
N GLU A 246 14.73 9.84 0.31
CA GLU A 246 16.09 10.34 0.22
C GLU A 246 17.03 9.18 -0.15
N ARG A 247 17.76 9.32 -1.26
CA ARG A 247 18.83 8.40 -1.65
C ARG A 247 20.17 9.11 -1.54
N VAL A 248 21.05 8.61 -0.68
CA VAL A 248 22.42 9.10 -0.52
C VAL A 248 23.39 8.07 -1.10
N ALA A 249 24.00 8.40 -2.24
CA ALA A 249 25.07 7.59 -2.79
C ALA A 249 26.29 7.60 -1.86
N LEU A 250 26.86 6.43 -1.61
CA LEU A 250 28.05 6.28 -0.80
C LEU A 250 29.26 6.46 -1.72
N ALA A 251 30.01 7.53 -1.49
CA ALA A 251 31.28 7.73 -2.18
C ALA A 251 32.23 6.56 -1.84
N ASN A 252 32.87 6.02 -2.88
CA ASN A 252 33.97 5.06 -2.73
C ASN A 252 35.26 5.78 -2.30
#